data_AF-A0A969N1Z6-F1
#
_entry.id   AF-A0A969N1Z6-F1
#
_cell.length_a   1.000
_cell.length_b   1.000
_cell.length_c   1.000
_cell.angle_alpha   90.00
_cell.angle_beta   90.00
_cell.angle_gamma   90.00
#
_symmetry.space_group_name_H-M   'P 1'
#
loop_
_entity.id
_entity.type
_entity.pdbx_description
1 polymer ?
#
loop_
_entity_poly.entity_id
_entity_poly.type
_entity_poly.pdbx_seq_one_letter_code
_entity_poly.pdbx_strand_id
1 'polypeptide(L)'
;MGMRPQTSWLTPLSLLLVISLAGGCRTPANRSAEKLAEDSSAAQKLDTNLAFNNITLEESDDQGQTLWKVRAAQAIYTPDQKLARITSPTGQLYQDGKPIYRIQAQRGEIQRSGDRIVLRGEVIATDTESGAVLRADQMEWQPKQDLMTLRGNLRGSHPQMQLSANQAKISNRQQRIELFGKVNAITTEPKLRMQGEQVVWQVKDEKVMSDRPVKVQRLQGDQATDQGTANRAEVDLAKKTAHLKQNARLTVLEPPLQIDGNSLIWNVDKQTLVADQPLTVVQRQQQITITANRGRMEMKPEIAYFNGNVQAAAPNQARLTSDDLTWKVGSQEVTALGNVVYVQPDPPATLRGGKAVGKLQNQTVVVSGGRVVTEIVPQQDLIPGG
;
A
#
# COMPACT_ATOMS: atom_id res chain seq x y z
N MET A 1 8.65 -17.31 49.87
CA MET A 1 8.00 -18.61 50.13
C MET A 1 8.25 -19.46 48.90
N GLY A 2 9.07 -20.49 48.84
CA GLY A 2 9.99 -21.23 49.70
C GLY A 2 10.64 -22.25 48.73
N MET A 3 11.71 -22.99 48.97
CA MET A 3 12.72 -23.12 50.01
C MET A 3 13.76 -24.06 49.35
N ARG A 4 15.07 -23.82 49.53
CA ARG A 4 16.13 -24.78 49.15
C ARG A 4 16.07 -26.04 50.05
N PRO A 5 16.81 -27.11 49.72
CA PRO A 5 18.15 -27.29 50.32
C PRO A 5 19.18 -27.80 49.27
N GLN A 6 20.45 -27.40 49.18
CA GLN A 6 21.59 -27.46 50.11
C GLN A 6 21.94 -28.85 50.65
N THR A 7 23.02 -29.43 50.13
CA THR A 7 23.92 -30.32 50.90
C THR A 7 25.37 -30.01 50.51
N SER A 8 26.01 -29.28 51.41
CA SER A 8 27.46 -29.14 51.56
C SER A 8 27.82 -29.99 52.78
N TRP A 9 28.90 -30.78 52.70
CA TRP A 9 29.58 -31.32 53.87
C TRP A 9 31.06 -30.97 53.80
N LEU A 10 31.55 -30.52 54.96
CA LEU A 10 32.84 -29.92 55.25
C LEU A 10 33.69 -30.90 56.06
N THR A 11 34.98 -30.97 55.69
CA THR A 11 36.21 -30.98 56.53
C THR A 11 36.53 -32.22 57.39
N PRO A 12 37.74 -32.35 58.03
CA PRO A 12 38.99 -31.54 57.99
C PRO A 12 40.35 -32.33 57.97
N LEU A 13 41.46 -31.55 57.98
CA LEU A 13 42.80 -31.82 58.61
C LEU A 13 43.73 -32.86 57.94
N SER A 14 45.02 -32.66 57.68
CA SER A 14 46.06 -32.00 58.48
C SER A 14 47.30 -31.54 57.67
N LEU A 15 47.86 -30.42 58.12
CA LEU A 15 49.25 -29.93 58.15
C LEU A 15 50.39 -30.90 57.75
N LEU A 16 51.32 -30.44 56.89
CA LEU A 16 52.73 -30.21 57.26
C LEU A 16 53.55 -29.50 56.16
N LEU A 17 54.23 -28.47 56.63
CA LEU A 17 55.25 -27.62 56.01
C LEU A 17 56.52 -28.43 55.66
N VAL A 18 57.29 -28.03 54.63
CA VAL A 18 58.77 -27.80 54.69
C VAL A 18 59.41 -27.65 53.29
N ILE A 19 59.93 -26.43 53.08
CA ILE A 19 61.23 -26.04 52.48
C ILE A 19 61.50 -26.33 50.99
N SER A 20 61.56 -25.20 50.27
CA SER A 20 62.24 -24.95 49.01
C SER A 20 63.73 -25.29 49.05
N LEU A 21 64.20 -26.05 48.05
CA LEU A 21 65.57 -26.00 47.54
C LEU A 21 65.53 -26.16 46.01
N ALA A 22 65.99 -25.11 45.33
CA ALA A 22 66.26 -25.10 43.91
C ALA A 22 67.40 -26.09 43.59
N GLY A 23 67.14 -27.00 42.66
CA GLY A 23 68.13 -27.87 42.06
C GLY A 23 67.69 -28.17 40.63
N GLY A 24 68.34 -27.53 39.67
CA GLY A 24 67.99 -27.62 38.26
C GLY A 24 68.12 -29.04 37.72
N CYS A 25 67.04 -29.51 37.09
CA CYS A 25 67.13 -30.36 35.92
C CYS A 25 66.25 -29.71 34.86
N ARG A 26 66.89 -29.01 33.92
CA ARG A 26 66.28 -28.53 32.69
C ARG A 26 65.89 -29.76 31.86
N THR A 27 64.66 -30.23 32.02
CA THR A 27 63.99 -31.01 30.98
C THR A 27 63.78 -30.08 29.79
N PRO A 28 64.16 -30.48 28.56
CA PRO A 28 63.85 -29.69 27.40
C PRO A 28 62.33 -29.61 27.33
N ALA A 29 61.79 -28.38 27.39
CA ALA A 29 60.42 -28.11 26.96
C ALA A 29 60.24 -28.84 25.64
N ASN A 30 59.27 -29.75 25.60
CA ASN A 30 59.03 -30.62 24.47
C ASN A 30 58.45 -29.74 23.36
N ARG A 31 59.31 -28.93 22.74
CA ARG A 31 59.01 -28.06 21.59
C ARG A 31 58.38 -28.90 20.49
N SER A 32 58.68 -30.19 20.43
CA SER A 32 58.05 -31.16 19.55
C SER A 32 56.54 -31.30 19.81
N ALA A 33 56.10 -31.37 21.07
CA ALA A 33 54.69 -31.53 21.45
C ALA A 33 53.90 -30.21 21.35
N GLU A 34 54.51 -29.07 21.72
CA GLU A 34 53.91 -27.75 21.49
C GLU A 34 53.84 -27.42 19.99
N LYS A 35 54.89 -27.75 19.22
CA LYS A 35 54.91 -27.57 17.76
C LYS A 35 54.01 -28.58 17.05
N LEU A 36 53.83 -29.80 17.56
CA LEU A 36 52.81 -30.75 17.07
C LEU A 36 51.39 -30.31 17.42
N ALA A 37 51.18 -29.61 18.53
CA ALA A 37 49.89 -29.02 18.91
C ALA A 37 49.60 -27.72 18.14
N GLU A 38 50.61 -26.88 17.87
CA GLU A 38 50.55 -25.73 16.97
C GLU A 38 50.36 -26.17 15.52
N ASP A 39 51.09 -27.19 15.06
CA ASP A 39 50.94 -27.77 13.71
C ASP A 39 49.61 -28.53 13.59
N SER A 40 49.10 -29.18 14.64
CA SER A 40 47.76 -29.77 14.64
C SER A 40 46.66 -28.72 14.66
N SER A 41 46.80 -27.64 15.44
CA SER A 41 45.83 -26.54 15.48
C SER A 41 45.90 -25.64 14.23
N ALA A 42 47.05 -25.57 13.57
CA ALA A 42 47.23 -24.96 12.25
C ALA A 42 46.71 -25.87 11.13
N ALA A 43 46.88 -27.20 11.22
CA ALA A 43 46.30 -28.17 10.30
C ALA A 43 44.78 -28.34 10.48
N GLN A 44 44.24 -28.11 11.69
CA GLN A 44 42.80 -28.05 11.97
C GLN A 44 42.15 -26.72 11.51
N LYS A 45 42.95 -25.75 11.08
CA LYS A 45 42.52 -24.55 10.34
C LYS A 45 42.86 -24.63 8.84
N LEU A 46 42.79 -25.82 8.26
CA LEU A 46 42.61 -25.93 6.81
C LEU A 46 41.26 -25.29 6.48
N ASP A 47 41.30 -24.06 5.94
CA ASP A 47 40.16 -23.37 5.33
C ASP A 47 39.47 -24.35 4.38
N THR A 48 38.43 -25.05 4.86
CA THR A 48 37.79 -26.16 4.16
C THR A 48 36.77 -25.61 3.16
N ASN A 49 37.13 -24.51 2.51
CA ASN A 49 36.30 -23.86 1.51
C ASN A 49 36.46 -24.62 0.20
N LEU A 50 35.33 -25.09 -0.33
CA LEU A 50 35.29 -25.75 -1.64
C LEU A 50 34.98 -24.70 -2.70
N ALA A 51 35.91 -24.50 -3.65
CA ALA A 51 35.76 -23.55 -4.75
C ALA A 51 35.42 -24.28 -6.05
N PHE A 52 34.38 -23.81 -6.73
CA PHE A 52 33.89 -24.36 -7.99
C PHE A 52 33.80 -23.26 -9.05
N ASN A 53 34.11 -23.60 -10.29
CA ASN A 53 33.94 -22.74 -11.45
C ASN A 53 32.85 -23.32 -12.36
N ASN A 54 32.02 -22.47 -12.96
CA ASN A 54 30.94 -22.84 -13.88
C ASN A 54 30.06 -23.98 -13.34
N ILE A 55 29.44 -23.75 -12.20
CA ILE A 55 28.69 -24.76 -11.45
C ILE A 55 27.18 -24.56 -11.61
N THR A 56 26.45 -25.68 -11.60
CA THR A 56 25.00 -25.69 -11.40
C THR A 56 24.71 -26.26 -10.01
N LEU A 57 23.99 -25.49 -9.20
CA LEU A 57 23.51 -25.86 -7.88
C LEU A 57 22.00 -26.11 -7.99
N GLU A 58 21.51 -27.16 -7.33
CA GLU A 58 20.11 -27.54 -7.32
C GLU A 58 19.74 -28.10 -5.94
N GLU A 59 18.50 -27.85 -5.53
CA GLU A 59 17.92 -28.39 -4.30
C GLU A 59 16.52 -28.92 -4.59
N SER A 60 16.15 -29.97 -3.86
CA SER A 60 14.84 -30.60 -3.96
C SER A 60 14.19 -30.71 -2.58
N ASP A 61 12.87 -30.84 -2.56
CA ASP A 61 12.13 -31.15 -1.34
C ASP A 61 12.25 -32.63 -0.94
N ASP A 62 11.62 -33.00 0.18
CA ASP A 62 11.62 -34.37 0.71
C ASP A 62 10.95 -35.39 -0.25
N GLN A 63 10.20 -34.91 -1.25
CA GLN A 63 9.56 -35.72 -2.28
C GLN A 63 10.39 -35.78 -3.58
N GLY A 64 11.56 -35.14 -3.61
CA GLY A 64 12.45 -35.07 -4.76
C GLY A 64 12.07 -34.00 -5.79
N GLN A 65 11.09 -33.14 -5.52
CA GLN A 65 10.72 -32.06 -6.44
C GLN A 65 11.69 -30.89 -6.32
N THR A 66 12.19 -30.39 -7.44
CA THR A 66 13.12 -29.25 -7.46
C THR A 66 12.48 -28.01 -6.80
N LEU A 67 13.21 -27.37 -5.89
CA LEU A 67 12.85 -26.10 -5.24
C LEU A 67 13.51 -24.90 -5.93
N TRP A 68 14.74 -25.08 -6.41
CA TRP A 68 15.48 -24.07 -7.15
C TRP A 68 16.63 -24.70 -7.92
N LYS A 69 17.03 -24.04 -9.01
CA LYS A 69 18.17 -24.43 -9.84
C LYS A 69 18.94 -23.18 -10.25
N VAL A 70 20.21 -23.08 -9.90
CA VAL A 70 21.03 -21.89 -10.10
C VAL A 70 22.36 -22.25 -10.77
N ARG A 71 22.67 -21.57 -11.87
CA ARG A 71 23.99 -21.57 -12.51
C ARG A 71 24.78 -20.36 -12.04
N ALA A 72 26.07 -20.54 -11.76
CA ALA A 72 26.95 -19.46 -11.34
C ALA A 72 28.32 -19.58 -12.00
N ALA A 73 28.97 -18.43 -12.24
CA ALA A 73 30.32 -18.38 -12.77
C ALA A 73 31.33 -18.98 -11.79
N GLN A 74 31.14 -18.71 -10.49
CA GLN A 74 31.93 -19.23 -9.40
C GLN A 74 31.05 -19.50 -8.18
N ALA A 75 31.42 -20.51 -7.39
CA ALA A 75 30.84 -20.77 -6.08
C ALA A 75 31.93 -21.10 -5.07
N ILE A 76 31.82 -20.53 -3.86
CA ILE A 76 32.65 -20.88 -2.71
C ILE A 76 31.70 -21.42 -1.63
N TYR A 77 31.86 -22.68 -1.28
CA TYR A 77 31.08 -23.34 -0.24
C TYR A 77 31.91 -23.48 1.04
N THR A 78 31.33 -23.05 2.16
CA THR A 78 31.91 -23.21 3.51
C THR A 78 31.06 -24.22 4.29
N PRO A 79 31.50 -25.49 4.41
CA PRO A 79 30.72 -26.56 5.01
C PRO A 79 30.25 -26.25 6.44
N ASP A 80 31.15 -25.73 7.27
CA ASP A 80 30.88 -25.41 8.68
C ASP A 80 29.76 -24.38 8.86
N GLN A 81 29.60 -23.49 7.88
CA GLN A 81 28.57 -22.44 7.89
C GLN A 81 27.32 -22.83 7.09
N LYS A 82 27.35 -23.96 6.36
CA LYS A 82 26.31 -24.36 5.39
C LYS A 82 25.94 -23.20 4.45
N LEU A 83 26.97 -22.52 3.95
CA LEU A 83 26.86 -21.29 3.16
C LEU A 83 27.59 -21.47 1.83
N ALA A 84 26.89 -21.26 0.72
CA ALA A 84 27.52 -21.09 -0.59
C ALA A 84 27.42 -19.61 -1.03
N ARG A 85 28.55 -18.99 -1.36
CA ARG A 85 28.61 -17.68 -2.01
C ARG A 85 28.80 -17.88 -3.51
N ILE A 86 27.99 -17.22 -4.32
CA ILE A 86 27.97 -17.40 -5.77
C ILE A 86 28.09 -16.07 -6.52
N THR A 87 28.78 -16.10 -7.66
CA THR A 87 29.01 -14.92 -8.53
C THR A 87 28.23 -15.04 -9.83
N SER A 88 27.60 -13.93 -10.24
CA SER A 88 26.75 -13.82 -11.42
C SER A 88 25.70 -14.95 -11.55
N PRO A 89 24.88 -15.20 -10.51
CA PRO A 89 23.90 -16.27 -10.55
C PRO A 89 22.80 -16.00 -11.59
N THR A 90 22.44 -17.03 -12.34
CA THR A 90 21.23 -17.09 -13.18
C THR A 90 20.50 -18.39 -12.89
N GLY A 91 19.18 -18.37 -12.76
CA GLY A 91 18.48 -19.57 -12.32
C GLY A 91 16.97 -19.50 -12.40
N GLN A 92 16.36 -20.54 -11.84
CA GLN A 92 14.92 -20.69 -11.73
C GLN A 92 14.55 -21.04 -10.29
N LEU A 93 13.47 -20.42 -9.83
CA LEU A 93 12.79 -20.79 -8.58
C LEU A 93 11.59 -21.63 -8.94
N TYR A 94 11.33 -22.66 -8.14
CA TYR A 94 10.27 -23.62 -8.38
C TYR A 94 9.30 -23.66 -7.23
N GLN A 95 8.09 -24.06 -7.55
CA GLN A 95 7.04 -24.36 -6.60
C GLN A 95 6.23 -25.53 -7.14
N ASP A 96 6.01 -26.55 -6.32
CA ASP A 96 5.25 -27.75 -6.69
C ASP A 96 5.79 -28.39 -8.01
N GLY A 97 7.13 -28.44 -8.13
CA GLY A 97 7.86 -28.96 -9.28
C GLY A 97 7.83 -28.08 -10.54
N LYS A 98 7.14 -26.93 -10.52
CA LYS A 98 7.00 -26.02 -11.68
C LYS A 98 7.84 -24.76 -11.49
N PRO A 99 8.54 -24.27 -12.54
CA PRO A 99 9.24 -23.00 -12.44
C PRO A 99 8.22 -21.86 -12.28
N ILE A 100 8.45 -20.98 -11.31
CA ILE A 100 7.62 -19.79 -11.03
C ILE A 100 8.36 -18.48 -11.33
N TYR A 101 9.70 -18.47 -11.21
CA TYR A 101 10.52 -17.31 -11.55
C TYR A 101 11.79 -17.71 -12.29
N ARG A 102 12.20 -16.87 -13.22
CA ARG A 102 13.59 -16.77 -13.71
C ARG A 102 14.30 -15.63 -12.99
N ILE A 103 15.46 -15.91 -12.41
CA ILE A 103 16.23 -14.97 -11.58
C ILE A 103 17.62 -14.72 -12.15
N GLN A 104 18.12 -13.50 -11.95
CA GLN A 104 19.50 -13.13 -12.20
C GLN A 104 19.96 -12.03 -11.22
N ALA A 105 21.24 -12.02 -10.88
CA ALA A 105 21.86 -10.99 -10.04
C ALA A 105 23.38 -10.96 -10.24
N GLN A 106 24.06 -9.98 -9.63
CA GLN A 106 25.52 -9.89 -9.63
C GLN A 106 26.18 -10.88 -8.66
N ARG A 107 25.56 -11.12 -7.49
CA ARG A 107 26.05 -12.07 -6.48
C ARG A 107 24.90 -12.71 -5.71
N GLY A 108 25.17 -13.86 -5.10
CA GLY A 108 24.20 -14.55 -4.26
C GLY A 108 24.82 -15.30 -3.09
N GLU A 109 23.97 -15.64 -2.14
CA GLU A 109 24.25 -16.50 -0.99
C GLU A 109 23.14 -17.54 -0.89
N ILE A 110 23.51 -18.82 -0.82
CA ILE A 110 22.61 -19.91 -0.48
C ILE A 110 22.95 -20.32 0.94
N GLN A 111 22.01 -20.10 1.86
CA GLN A 111 22.20 -20.28 3.29
C GLN A 111 21.42 -21.50 3.77
N ARG A 112 21.90 -22.15 4.83
CA ARG A 112 21.18 -23.22 5.54
C ARG A 112 20.75 -24.36 4.59
N SER A 113 21.66 -24.81 3.73
CA SER A 113 21.38 -25.90 2.79
C SER A 113 20.15 -25.63 1.90
N GLY A 114 20.04 -24.43 1.33
CA GLY A 114 19.01 -24.13 0.34
C GLY A 114 17.70 -23.57 0.89
N ASP A 115 17.51 -23.52 2.20
CA ASP A 115 16.30 -22.98 2.83
C ASP A 115 16.12 -21.47 2.63
N ARG A 116 17.21 -20.76 2.29
CA ARG A 116 17.20 -19.31 2.06
C ARG A 116 18.21 -18.92 1.00
N ILE A 117 17.72 -18.25 -0.04
CA ILE A 117 18.55 -17.69 -1.11
C ILE A 117 18.51 -16.17 -1.01
N VAL A 118 19.67 -15.53 -0.96
CA VAL A 118 19.80 -14.06 -0.96
C VAL A 118 20.57 -13.65 -2.20
N LEU A 119 19.97 -12.85 -3.07
CA LEU A 119 20.61 -12.28 -4.25
C LEU A 119 20.82 -10.78 -4.06
N ARG A 120 21.92 -10.24 -4.57
CA ARG A 120 22.28 -8.82 -4.43
C ARG A 120 22.91 -8.28 -5.71
N GLY A 121 22.68 -6.99 -5.95
CA GLY A 121 23.19 -6.25 -7.10
C GLY A 121 22.34 -6.51 -8.34
N GLU A 122 21.59 -5.49 -8.75
CA GLU A 122 20.75 -5.50 -9.96
C GLU A 122 19.93 -6.78 -10.12
N VAL A 123 19.19 -7.16 -9.07
CA VAL A 123 18.39 -8.37 -9.10
C VAL A 123 17.23 -8.18 -10.07
N ILE A 124 17.03 -9.16 -10.95
CA ILE A 124 15.89 -9.23 -11.84
C ILE A 124 15.21 -10.57 -11.63
N ALA A 125 13.92 -10.56 -11.28
CA ALA A 125 13.06 -11.73 -11.21
C ALA A 125 11.94 -11.59 -12.25
N THR A 126 11.79 -12.59 -13.13
CA THR A 126 10.75 -12.64 -14.16
C THR A 126 9.80 -13.77 -13.85
N ASP A 127 8.54 -13.43 -13.60
CA ASP A 127 7.45 -14.38 -13.41
C ASP A 127 7.23 -15.18 -14.71
N THR A 128 7.17 -16.51 -14.59
CA THR A 128 7.11 -17.38 -15.77
C THR A 128 5.72 -17.52 -16.36
N GLU A 129 4.67 -17.17 -15.62
CA GLU A 129 3.27 -17.27 -16.06
C GLU A 129 2.78 -15.95 -16.66
N SER A 130 2.88 -14.87 -15.90
CA SER A 130 2.40 -13.54 -16.31
C SER A 130 3.40 -12.76 -17.17
N GLY A 131 4.67 -13.17 -17.17
CA GLY A 131 5.77 -12.39 -17.77
C GLY A 131 6.13 -11.13 -16.98
N ALA A 132 5.60 -10.95 -15.77
CA ALA A 132 5.92 -9.80 -14.93
C ALA A 132 7.41 -9.75 -14.58
N VAL A 133 7.96 -8.54 -14.50
CA VAL A 133 9.38 -8.31 -14.23
C VAL A 133 9.54 -7.44 -12.99
N LEU A 134 10.29 -7.95 -12.02
CA LEU A 134 10.63 -7.31 -10.77
C LEU A 134 12.13 -6.99 -10.77
N ARG A 135 12.49 -5.76 -10.41
CA ARG A 135 13.87 -5.29 -10.29
C ARG A 135 14.10 -4.72 -8.91
N ALA A 136 15.21 -5.05 -8.26
CA ALA A 136 15.56 -4.53 -6.93
C ALA A 136 17.08 -4.67 -6.65
N ASP A 137 17.56 -4.02 -5.60
CA ASP A 137 18.96 -4.14 -5.17
C ASP A 137 19.24 -5.48 -4.47
N GLN A 138 18.23 -6.03 -3.79
CA GLN A 138 18.30 -7.32 -3.08
C GLN A 138 17.00 -8.10 -3.24
N MET A 139 17.13 -9.41 -3.38
CA MET A 139 16.04 -10.38 -3.25
C MET A 139 16.39 -11.42 -2.20
N GLU A 140 15.39 -11.87 -1.46
CA GLU A 140 15.46 -12.99 -0.55
C GLU A 140 14.31 -13.96 -0.87
N TRP A 141 14.62 -15.23 -1.06
CA TRP A 141 13.65 -16.30 -1.32
C TRP A 141 13.72 -17.34 -0.21
N GLN A 142 12.56 -17.69 0.33
CA GLN A 142 12.37 -18.71 1.35
C GLN A 142 11.34 -19.74 0.84
N PRO A 143 11.78 -20.81 0.16
CA PRO A 143 10.88 -21.76 -0.52
C PRO A 143 9.81 -22.34 0.41
N LYS A 144 10.22 -22.80 1.60
CA LYS A 144 9.32 -23.42 2.59
C LYS A 144 8.22 -22.48 3.09
N GLN A 145 8.45 -21.17 3.06
CA GLN A 145 7.49 -20.16 3.50
C GLN A 145 6.66 -19.59 2.34
N ASP A 146 6.98 -19.95 1.09
CA ASP A 146 6.45 -19.28 -0.11
C ASP A 146 6.53 -17.75 0.02
N LEU A 147 7.74 -17.26 0.30
CA LEU A 147 7.96 -15.84 0.54
C LEU A 147 9.18 -15.32 -0.22
N MET A 148 8.93 -14.45 -1.18
CA MET A 148 9.94 -13.61 -1.81
C MET A 148 9.91 -12.22 -1.19
N THR A 149 11.06 -11.70 -0.77
CA THR A 149 11.21 -10.33 -0.29
C THR A 149 12.20 -9.57 -1.16
N LEU A 150 11.76 -8.44 -1.72
CA LEU A 150 12.58 -7.55 -2.55
C LEU A 150 12.82 -6.24 -1.81
N ARG A 151 14.04 -5.69 -1.86
CA ARG A 151 14.42 -4.47 -1.13
C ARG A 151 15.34 -3.60 -1.97
N GLY A 152 15.15 -2.28 -1.87
CA GLY A 152 15.99 -1.26 -2.51
C GLY A 152 15.69 -1.08 -4.00
N ASN A 153 15.52 0.16 -4.43
CA ASN A 153 15.20 0.57 -5.81
C ASN A 153 14.14 -0.29 -6.51
N LEU A 154 13.14 -0.77 -5.76
CA LEU A 154 12.20 -1.75 -6.26
C LEU A 154 11.31 -1.14 -7.36
N ARG A 155 11.29 -1.80 -8.52
CA ARG A 155 10.40 -1.51 -9.65
C ARG A 155 9.79 -2.81 -10.17
N GLY A 156 8.51 -2.79 -10.45
CA GLY A 156 7.77 -3.93 -11.00
C GLY A 156 6.95 -3.54 -12.23
N SER A 157 6.89 -4.43 -13.21
CA SER A 157 5.99 -4.33 -14.36
C SER A 157 5.16 -5.59 -14.48
N HIS A 158 3.85 -5.45 -14.54
CA HIS A 158 2.87 -6.52 -14.77
C HIS A 158 1.87 -6.05 -15.84
N PRO A 159 1.21 -6.95 -16.61
CA PRO A 159 0.22 -6.56 -17.62
C PRO A 159 -0.85 -5.56 -17.12
N GLN A 160 -1.28 -5.69 -15.86
CA GLN A 160 -2.29 -4.82 -15.24
C GLN A 160 -1.74 -3.50 -14.69
N MET A 161 -0.47 -3.43 -14.26
CA MET A 161 0.10 -2.21 -13.66
C MET A 161 1.62 -2.22 -13.55
N GLN A 162 2.18 -1.01 -13.40
CA GLN A 162 3.56 -0.76 -12.98
C GLN A 162 3.61 -0.32 -11.53
N LEU A 163 4.68 -0.66 -10.81
CA LEU A 163 4.84 -0.29 -9.40
C LEU A 163 6.27 0.07 -9.02
N SER A 164 6.41 0.86 -7.98
CA SER A 164 7.66 1.10 -7.26
C SER A 164 7.41 1.24 -5.76
N ALA A 165 8.36 0.80 -4.94
CA ALA A 165 8.31 0.92 -3.47
C ALA A 165 9.73 0.76 -2.88
N ASN A 166 9.86 0.83 -1.55
CA ASN A 166 11.13 0.51 -0.88
C ASN A 166 11.32 -1.01 -0.72
N GLN A 167 10.22 -1.72 -0.48
CA GLN A 167 10.20 -3.17 -0.27
C GLN A 167 8.92 -3.81 -0.81
N ALA A 168 9.04 -5.06 -1.27
CA ALA A 168 7.91 -5.94 -1.52
C ALA A 168 8.05 -7.26 -0.75
N LYS A 169 6.93 -7.83 -0.35
CA LYS A 169 6.78 -9.24 0.05
C LYS A 169 5.78 -9.90 -0.89
N ILE A 170 6.13 -11.05 -1.43
CA ILE A 170 5.32 -11.77 -2.42
C ILE A 170 5.09 -13.18 -1.91
N SER A 171 3.82 -13.59 -1.89
CA SER A 171 3.40 -14.95 -1.60
C SER A 171 2.66 -15.50 -2.81
N ASN A 172 3.27 -16.47 -3.50
CA ASN A 172 2.83 -16.92 -4.82
C ASN A 172 1.58 -17.79 -4.72
N ARG A 173 1.50 -18.69 -3.73
CA ARG A 173 0.31 -19.50 -3.45
C ARG A 173 -0.89 -18.65 -3.10
N GLN A 174 -0.65 -17.55 -2.38
CA GLN A 174 -1.69 -16.60 -2.01
C GLN A 174 -2.00 -15.59 -3.12
N GLN A 175 -1.20 -15.54 -4.20
CA GLN A 175 -1.30 -14.53 -5.25
C GLN A 175 -1.37 -13.12 -4.67
N ARG A 176 -0.52 -12.84 -3.67
CA ARG A 176 -0.56 -11.65 -2.83
C ARG A 176 0.78 -10.95 -2.81
N ILE A 177 0.76 -9.66 -3.14
CA ILE A 177 1.93 -8.78 -3.12
C ILE A 177 1.69 -7.66 -2.12
N GLU A 178 2.57 -7.53 -1.14
CA GLU A 178 2.57 -6.44 -0.17
C GLU A 178 3.72 -5.47 -0.46
N LEU A 179 3.42 -4.21 -0.67
CA LEU A 179 4.35 -3.13 -0.97
C LEU A 179 4.48 -2.21 0.23
N PHE A 180 5.70 -1.81 0.56
CA PHE A 180 6.01 -0.99 1.72
C PHE A 180 6.95 0.17 1.36
N GLY A 181 6.65 1.33 1.91
CA GLY A 181 7.47 2.54 1.84
C GLY A 181 7.42 3.21 0.46
N LYS A 182 6.97 4.47 0.42
CA LYS A 182 6.90 5.28 -0.81
C LYS A 182 6.28 4.52 -1.99
N VAL A 183 5.18 3.80 -1.73
CA VAL A 183 4.52 3.02 -2.77
C VAL A 183 3.95 3.95 -3.83
N ASN A 184 4.21 3.64 -5.09
CA ASN A 184 3.62 4.28 -6.25
C ASN A 184 3.25 3.20 -7.27
N ALA A 185 1.96 2.93 -7.42
CA ALA A 185 1.43 1.96 -8.38
C ALA A 185 0.61 2.69 -9.45
N ILE A 186 0.78 2.33 -10.73
CA ILE A 186 0.12 2.94 -11.87
C ILE A 186 -0.51 1.84 -12.72
N THR A 187 -1.84 1.81 -12.82
CA THR A 187 -2.58 0.85 -13.65
C THR A 187 -2.42 1.16 -15.13
N THR A 188 -2.57 0.13 -15.98
CA THR A 188 -2.42 0.26 -17.44
C THR A 188 -3.56 1.06 -18.07
N GLU A 189 -4.82 0.67 -17.83
CA GLU A 189 -6.02 1.33 -18.38
C GLU A 189 -7.26 1.09 -17.50
N PRO A 190 -7.99 2.13 -17.04
CA PRO A 190 -7.59 3.54 -17.07
C PRO A 190 -6.37 3.77 -16.19
N LYS A 191 -5.55 4.77 -16.53
CA LYS A 191 -4.36 5.11 -15.74
C LYS A 191 -4.77 5.71 -14.39
N LEU A 192 -4.61 4.92 -13.34
CA LEU A 192 -4.78 5.32 -11.95
C LEU A 192 -3.45 5.19 -11.22
N ARG A 193 -3.03 6.29 -10.61
CA ARG A 193 -1.87 6.32 -9.73
C ARG A 193 -2.31 6.21 -8.28
N MET A 194 -1.88 5.16 -7.59
CA MET A 194 -2.06 4.99 -6.15
C MET A 194 -0.74 5.24 -5.43
N GLN A 195 -0.78 6.08 -4.41
CA GLN A 195 0.39 6.45 -3.60
C GLN A 195 0.07 6.30 -2.12
N GLY A 196 0.96 5.67 -1.37
CA GLY A 196 0.77 5.43 0.06
C GLY A 196 1.97 4.76 0.71
N GLU A 197 1.86 4.49 2.01
CA GLU A 197 2.94 3.85 2.77
C GLU A 197 2.89 2.32 2.68
N GLN A 198 1.69 1.75 2.61
CA GLN A 198 1.47 0.31 2.52
C GLN A 198 0.33 0.02 1.56
N VAL A 199 0.56 -0.89 0.63
CA VAL A 199 -0.43 -1.33 -0.36
C VAL A 199 -0.35 -2.84 -0.49
N VAL A 200 -1.51 -3.49 -0.54
CA VAL A 200 -1.65 -4.92 -0.80
C VAL A 200 -2.34 -5.10 -2.13
N TRP A 201 -1.76 -5.91 -3.00
CA TRP A 201 -2.38 -6.33 -4.25
C TRP A 201 -2.69 -7.82 -4.20
N GLN A 202 -3.96 -8.15 -4.34
CA GLN A 202 -4.46 -9.50 -4.59
C GLN A 202 -4.55 -9.67 -6.11
N VAL A 203 -3.58 -10.37 -6.69
CA VAL A 203 -3.42 -10.49 -8.14
C VAL A 203 -4.61 -11.20 -8.75
N LYS A 204 -4.99 -12.35 -8.18
CA LYS A 204 -6.12 -13.17 -8.64
C LYS A 204 -7.47 -12.46 -8.55
N ASP A 205 -7.69 -11.70 -7.48
CA ASP A 205 -8.96 -10.99 -7.26
C ASP A 205 -9.01 -9.63 -7.98
N GLU A 206 -7.91 -9.24 -8.62
CA GLU A 206 -7.77 -7.95 -9.30
C GLU A 206 -8.05 -6.75 -8.38
N LYS A 207 -7.60 -6.85 -7.12
CA LYS A 207 -7.87 -5.86 -6.07
C LYS A 207 -6.61 -5.29 -5.48
N VAL A 208 -6.52 -3.96 -5.46
CA VAL A 208 -5.44 -3.23 -4.79
C VAL A 208 -6.00 -2.45 -3.61
N MET A 209 -5.43 -2.64 -2.43
CA MET A 209 -5.98 -2.16 -1.16
C MET A 209 -4.92 -1.43 -0.35
N SER A 210 -5.38 -0.44 0.42
CA SER A 210 -4.60 0.17 1.49
C SER A 210 -5.48 0.33 2.71
N ASP A 211 -4.96 -0.09 3.86
CA ASP A 211 -5.54 0.11 5.19
C ASP A 211 -4.97 1.36 5.90
N ARG A 212 -4.16 2.14 5.18
CA ARG A 212 -3.48 3.37 5.62
C ARG A 212 -3.81 4.54 4.68
N PRO A 213 -3.51 5.78 5.09
CA PRO A 213 -3.70 6.95 4.23
C PRO A 213 -3.11 6.75 2.84
N VAL A 214 -3.96 6.98 1.85
CA VAL A 214 -3.68 6.69 0.44
C VAL A 214 -4.24 7.81 -0.43
N LYS A 215 -3.50 8.09 -1.50
CA LYS A 215 -3.86 9.03 -2.55
C LYS A 215 -4.07 8.24 -3.84
N VAL A 216 -5.19 8.48 -4.52
CA VAL A 216 -5.53 7.88 -5.81
C VAL A 216 -5.74 9.00 -6.81
N GLN A 217 -5.06 8.96 -7.96
CA GLN A 217 -5.19 9.99 -8.99
C GLN A 217 -5.54 9.35 -10.33
N ARG A 218 -6.54 9.90 -11.03
CA ARG A 218 -6.78 9.58 -12.44
C ARG A 218 -5.84 10.40 -13.29
N LEU A 219 -5.11 9.73 -14.18
CA LEU A 219 -4.17 10.36 -15.08
C LEU A 219 -4.76 10.43 -16.50
N GLN A 220 -4.54 11.55 -17.16
CA GLN A 220 -4.71 11.69 -18.60
C GLN A 220 -3.34 12.06 -19.19
N GLY A 221 -2.75 11.13 -19.95
CA GLY A 221 -1.31 11.17 -20.20
C GLY A 221 -0.55 11.01 -18.88
N ASP A 222 0.26 12.01 -18.53
CA ASP A 222 1.00 12.06 -17.26
C ASP A 222 0.40 13.08 -16.24
N GLN A 223 -0.65 13.80 -16.64
CA GLN A 223 -1.27 14.83 -15.83
C GLN A 223 -2.41 14.25 -14.98
N ALA A 224 -2.43 14.60 -13.69
CA ALA A 224 -3.54 14.24 -12.81
C ALA A 224 -4.75 15.13 -13.12
N THR A 225 -5.89 14.51 -13.38
CA THR A 225 -7.16 15.20 -13.64
C THR A 225 -8.03 15.20 -12.39
N ASP A 226 -8.19 14.03 -11.77
CA ASP A 226 -9.00 13.86 -10.58
C ASP A 226 -8.16 13.20 -9.48
N GLN A 227 -8.45 13.56 -8.23
CA GLN A 227 -7.66 13.13 -7.07
C GLN A 227 -8.54 12.75 -5.89
N GLY A 228 -8.48 11.48 -5.50
CA GLY A 228 -9.02 10.95 -4.26
C GLY A 228 -7.97 10.84 -3.15
N THR A 229 -8.35 11.12 -1.92
CA THR A 229 -7.59 10.80 -0.71
C THR A 229 -8.50 10.17 0.33
N ALA A 230 -8.01 9.21 1.08
CA ALA A 230 -8.75 8.58 2.18
C ALA A 230 -7.81 7.88 3.16
N ASN A 231 -8.30 7.53 4.34
CA ASN A 231 -7.56 6.71 5.30
C ASN A 231 -7.46 5.25 4.88
N ARG A 232 -8.35 4.78 4.00
CA ARG A 232 -8.33 3.45 3.39
C ARG A 232 -8.86 3.53 1.97
N ALA A 233 -8.38 2.66 1.09
CA ALA A 233 -8.96 2.51 -0.24
C ALA A 233 -8.92 1.07 -0.73
N GLU A 234 -9.85 0.75 -1.62
CA GLU A 234 -9.88 -0.49 -2.39
C GLU A 234 -10.12 -0.11 -3.86
N VAL A 235 -9.20 -0.50 -4.74
CA VAL A 235 -9.31 -0.34 -6.18
C VAL A 235 -9.57 -1.72 -6.78
N ASP A 236 -10.73 -1.86 -7.40
CA ASP A 236 -11.12 -3.03 -8.17
C ASP A 236 -10.75 -2.77 -9.64
N LEU A 237 -9.74 -3.48 -10.13
CA LEU A 237 -9.17 -3.25 -11.46
C LEU A 237 -10.13 -3.71 -12.56
N ALA A 238 -10.86 -4.81 -12.33
CA ALA A 238 -11.87 -5.33 -13.27
C ALA A 238 -13.06 -4.38 -13.42
N LYS A 239 -13.57 -3.84 -12.30
CA LYS A 239 -14.69 -2.88 -12.31
C LYS A 239 -14.25 -1.45 -12.61
N LYS A 240 -12.95 -1.17 -12.58
CA LYS A 240 -12.34 0.16 -12.75
C LYS A 240 -12.88 1.18 -11.73
N THR A 241 -13.07 0.72 -10.49
CA THR A 241 -13.63 1.53 -9.40
C THR A 241 -12.64 1.69 -8.26
N ALA A 242 -12.54 2.89 -7.70
CA ALA A 242 -11.85 3.18 -6.45
C ALA A 242 -12.88 3.46 -5.35
N HIS A 243 -12.91 2.63 -4.32
CA HIS A 243 -13.69 2.85 -3.09
C HIS A 243 -12.81 3.50 -2.05
N LEU A 244 -13.02 4.80 -1.83
CA LEU A 244 -12.35 5.62 -0.83
C LEU A 244 -13.16 5.54 0.49
N LYS A 245 -12.51 5.15 1.58
CA LYS A 245 -13.16 4.86 2.86
C LYS A 245 -12.50 5.65 3.99
N GLN A 246 -13.32 6.22 4.88
CA GLN A 246 -12.94 7.02 6.05
C GLN A 246 -12.18 8.32 5.69
N ASN A 247 -12.77 9.47 6.04
CA ASN A 247 -12.22 10.79 5.68
C ASN A 247 -11.90 10.89 4.18
N ALA A 248 -12.80 10.38 3.34
CA ALA A 248 -12.62 10.36 1.91
C ALA A 248 -12.88 11.77 1.34
N ARG A 249 -11.98 12.22 0.49
CA ARG A 249 -12.11 13.45 -0.30
C ARG A 249 -11.79 13.15 -1.75
N LEU A 250 -12.68 13.52 -2.66
CA LEU A 250 -12.45 13.49 -4.10
C LEU A 250 -12.46 14.93 -4.64
N THR A 251 -11.37 15.35 -5.27
CA THR A 251 -11.26 16.61 -6.00
C THR A 251 -11.28 16.31 -7.48
N VAL A 252 -12.25 16.89 -8.18
CA VAL A 252 -12.44 16.76 -9.63
C VAL A 252 -11.98 18.07 -10.28
N LEU A 253 -11.25 17.98 -11.40
CA LEU A 253 -10.80 19.18 -12.11
C LEU A 253 -11.92 19.80 -12.93
N GLU A 254 -12.65 18.97 -13.68
CA GLU A 254 -13.73 19.37 -14.56
C GLU A 254 -14.92 18.39 -14.42
N PRO A 255 -16.05 18.83 -13.82
CA PRO A 255 -16.27 20.14 -13.20
C PRO A 255 -15.45 20.34 -11.90
N PRO A 256 -15.17 21.60 -11.48
CA PRO A 256 -14.25 21.90 -10.37
C PRO A 256 -14.88 21.64 -9.00
N LEU A 257 -15.10 20.37 -8.69
CA LEU A 257 -15.80 19.91 -7.49
C LEU A 257 -14.81 19.42 -6.43
N GLN A 258 -15.24 19.52 -5.17
CA GLN A 258 -14.69 18.78 -4.05
C GLN A 258 -15.85 18.02 -3.39
N ILE A 259 -15.66 16.72 -3.19
CA ILE A 259 -16.64 15.85 -2.55
C ILE A 259 -15.98 15.22 -1.32
N ASP A 260 -16.56 15.46 -0.16
CA ASP A 260 -16.12 14.92 1.13
C ASP A 260 -17.16 13.92 1.65
N GLY A 261 -16.71 12.79 2.21
CA GLY A 261 -17.59 11.77 2.78
C GLY A 261 -16.81 10.63 3.45
N ASN A 262 -17.51 9.67 4.04
CA ASN A 262 -16.88 8.49 4.66
C ASN A 262 -16.81 7.26 3.74
N SER A 263 -17.60 7.24 2.67
CA SER A 263 -17.64 6.18 1.67
C SER A 263 -17.93 6.80 0.31
N LEU A 264 -16.92 6.83 -0.56
CA LEU A 264 -17.03 7.34 -1.92
C LEU A 264 -16.59 6.25 -2.90
N ILE A 265 -17.51 5.81 -3.77
CA ILE A 265 -17.24 4.83 -4.82
C ILE A 265 -17.10 5.60 -6.14
N TRP A 266 -15.87 5.74 -6.60
CA TRP A 266 -15.54 6.44 -7.83
C TRP A 266 -15.31 5.45 -8.96
N ASN A 267 -16.17 5.48 -9.98
CA ASN A 267 -15.93 4.78 -11.23
C ASN A 267 -15.15 5.69 -12.18
N VAL A 268 -13.91 5.29 -12.45
CA VAL A 268 -12.94 6.12 -13.16
C VAL A 268 -13.20 6.12 -14.66
N ASP A 269 -13.68 4.99 -15.18
CA ASP A 269 -13.98 4.77 -16.60
C ASP A 269 -15.28 5.47 -17.02
N LYS A 270 -16.34 5.26 -16.23
CA LYS A 270 -17.66 5.87 -16.43
C LYS A 270 -17.73 7.32 -15.96
N GLN A 271 -16.69 7.79 -15.27
CA GLN A 271 -16.63 9.12 -14.65
C GLN A 271 -17.86 9.39 -13.76
N THR A 272 -18.19 8.42 -12.91
CA THR A 272 -19.31 8.52 -11.96
C THR A 272 -18.84 8.39 -10.53
N LEU A 273 -19.61 8.96 -9.61
CA LEU A 273 -19.39 8.86 -8.17
C LEU A 273 -20.68 8.44 -7.49
N VAL A 274 -20.57 7.55 -6.50
CA VAL A 274 -21.66 7.20 -5.59
C VAL A 274 -21.20 7.37 -4.15
N ALA A 275 -22.03 8.01 -3.34
CA ALA A 275 -21.90 8.09 -1.90
C ALA A 275 -23.17 7.51 -1.27
N ASP A 276 -23.03 6.39 -0.58
CA ASP A 276 -24.09 5.71 0.16
C ASP A 276 -24.20 6.17 1.62
N GLN A 277 -23.31 7.09 2.01
CA GLN A 277 -23.25 7.73 3.32
C GLN A 277 -23.28 9.26 3.17
N PRO A 278 -23.51 9.99 4.28
CA PRO A 278 -23.55 11.45 4.23
C PRO A 278 -22.31 12.04 3.56
N LEU A 279 -22.57 13.03 2.70
CA LEU A 279 -21.55 13.70 1.90
C LEU A 279 -21.75 15.21 1.91
N THR A 280 -20.66 15.91 1.62
CA THR A 280 -20.63 17.33 1.29
C THR A 280 -20.01 17.49 -0.09
N VAL A 281 -20.65 18.28 -0.95
CA VAL A 281 -20.14 18.64 -2.28
C VAL A 281 -19.97 20.15 -2.34
N VAL A 282 -18.80 20.61 -2.79
CA VAL A 282 -18.48 22.02 -2.98
C VAL A 282 -18.10 22.26 -4.44
N GLN A 283 -18.76 23.21 -5.09
CA GLN A 283 -18.28 23.81 -6.33
C GLN A 283 -17.22 24.86 -5.97
N ARG A 284 -15.94 24.61 -6.29
CA ARG A 284 -14.82 25.42 -5.78
C ARG A 284 -14.73 26.84 -6.36
N GLN A 285 -15.19 27.06 -7.59
CA GLN A 285 -15.19 28.37 -8.25
C GLN A 285 -16.40 29.22 -7.87
N GLN A 286 -17.56 28.56 -7.74
CA GLN A 286 -18.86 29.19 -7.46
C GLN A 286 -19.19 29.19 -5.97
N GLN A 287 -18.42 28.47 -5.15
CA GLN A 287 -18.59 28.38 -3.70
C GLN A 287 -20.01 27.92 -3.29
N ILE A 288 -20.66 27.11 -4.13
CA ILE A 288 -21.93 26.44 -3.82
C ILE A 288 -21.61 25.19 -3.02
N THR A 289 -22.24 25.04 -1.85
CA THR A 289 -22.09 23.87 -0.99
C THR A 289 -23.41 23.12 -0.90
N ILE A 290 -23.38 21.80 -1.06
CA ILE A 290 -24.53 20.91 -0.90
C ILE A 290 -24.17 19.79 0.06
N THR A 291 -25.00 19.55 1.07
CA THR A 291 -24.92 18.38 1.95
C THR A 291 -26.15 17.50 1.76
N ALA A 292 -25.99 16.18 1.93
CA ALA A 292 -27.09 15.21 1.86
C ALA A 292 -26.73 13.91 2.58
N ASN A 293 -27.73 13.03 2.80
CA ASN A 293 -27.50 11.69 3.36
C ASN A 293 -26.85 10.74 2.35
N ARG A 294 -27.16 10.89 1.05
CA ARG A 294 -26.61 10.11 -0.06
C ARG A 294 -26.50 10.96 -1.31
N GLY A 295 -25.65 10.56 -2.23
CA GLY A 295 -25.54 11.23 -3.52
C GLY A 295 -24.97 10.35 -4.62
N ARG A 296 -25.31 10.69 -5.85
CA ARG A 296 -24.67 10.16 -7.06
C ARG A 296 -24.31 11.32 -8.00
N MET A 297 -23.24 11.17 -8.75
CA MET A 297 -22.78 12.21 -9.65
C MET A 297 -22.27 11.59 -10.95
N GLU A 298 -22.64 12.22 -12.06
CA GLU A 298 -22.16 11.94 -13.39
C GLU A 298 -21.30 13.13 -13.80
N MET A 299 -19.98 12.94 -13.92
CA MET A 299 -19.07 14.03 -14.32
C MET A 299 -19.27 14.40 -15.80
N LYS A 300 -19.91 13.53 -16.57
CA LYS A 300 -20.46 13.82 -17.90
C LYS A 300 -21.84 13.16 -17.96
N PRO A 301 -22.95 13.92 -18.05
CA PRO A 301 -23.07 15.32 -18.48
C PRO A 301 -23.08 16.36 -17.33
N GLU A 302 -22.32 16.16 -16.25
CA GLU A 302 -22.23 17.08 -15.09
C GLU A 302 -23.53 17.23 -14.28
N ILE A 303 -24.14 16.10 -13.93
CA ILE A 303 -25.37 16.06 -13.14
C ILE A 303 -25.11 15.37 -11.81
N ALA A 304 -25.50 16.04 -10.72
CA ALA A 304 -25.47 15.48 -9.38
C ALA A 304 -26.89 15.29 -8.85
N TYR A 305 -27.11 14.18 -8.16
CA TYR A 305 -28.37 13.84 -7.51
C TYR A 305 -28.10 13.60 -6.04
N PHE A 306 -28.89 14.23 -5.19
CA PHE A 306 -28.76 14.19 -3.74
C PHE A 306 -30.09 13.74 -3.14
N ASN A 307 -30.01 12.85 -2.16
CA ASN A 307 -31.19 12.22 -1.57
C ASN A 307 -31.09 12.21 -0.03
N GLY A 308 -32.15 12.66 0.61
CA GLY A 308 -32.33 12.74 2.06
C GLY A 308 -31.64 13.94 2.70
N ASN A 309 -32.40 14.73 3.45
CA ASN A 309 -31.93 15.89 4.23
C ASN A 309 -31.01 16.82 3.42
N VAL A 310 -31.40 17.14 2.19
CA VAL A 310 -30.56 17.97 1.33
C VAL A 310 -30.54 19.41 1.82
N GLN A 311 -29.34 19.99 1.94
CA GLN A 311 -29.15 21.41 2.24
C GLN A 311 -28.16 21.99 1.25
N ALA A 312 -28.58 23.02 0.51
CA ALA A 312 -27.75 23.75 -0.42
C ALA A 312 -27.59 25.20 0.05
N ALA A 313 -26.37 25.72 -0.03
CA ALA A 313 -26.02 27.09 0.32
C ALA A 313 -25.17 27.72 -0.79
N ALA A 314 -25.49 28.97 -1.13
CA ALA A 314 -24.76 29.78 -2.11
C ALA A 314 -24.06 30.98 -1.45
N PRO A 315 -23.07 31.61 -2.13
CA PRO A 315 -22.28 32.71 -1.55
C PRO A 315 -23.08 33.97 -1.25
N ASN A 316 -24.17 34.21 -2.00
CA ASN A 316 -25.15 35.25 -1.76
C ASN A 316 -26.04 34.98 -0.53
N GLN A 317 -25.63 34.03 0.33
CA GLN A 317 -26.32 33.56 1.53
C GLN A 317 -27.71 32.95 1.27
N ALA A 318 -28.09 32.71 0.00
CA ALA A 318 -29.28 31.97 -0.33
C ALA A 318 -29.14 30.51 0.11
N ARG A 319 -30.22 29.95 0.68
CA ARG A 319 -30.28 28.58 1.20
C ARG A 319 -31.49 27.85 0.65
N LEU A 320 -31.34 26.56 0.41
CA LEU A 320 -32.40 25.67 -0.06
C LEU A 320 -32.32 24.36 0.70
N THR A 321 -33.44 23.90 1.27
CA THR A 321 -33.56 22.57 1.86
C THR A 321 -34.62 21.76 1.14
N SER A 322 -34.43 20.44 1.02
CA SER A 322 -35.41 19.53 0.42
C SER A 322 -35.14 18.06 0.78
N ASP A 323 -36.07 17.17 0.43
CA ASP A 323 -35.86 15.72 0.53
C ASP A 323 -34.92 15.23 -0.58
N ASP A 324 -35.13 15.69 -1.81
CA ASP A 324 -34.31 15.35 -2.98
C ASP A 324 -33.88 16.60 -3.73
N LEU A 325 -32.71 16.54 -4.39
CA LEU A 325 -32.20 17.62 -5.23
C LEU A 325 -31.43 17.07 -6.42
N THR A 326 -31.78 17.53 -7.62
CA THR A 326 -30.97 17.34 -8.84
C THR A 326 -30.28 18.66 -9.17
N TRP A 327 -28.98 18.62 -9.41
CA TRP A 327 -28.17 19.78 -9.75
C TRP A 327 -27.45 19.53 -11.08
N LYS A 328 -27.75 20.38 -12.07
CA LYS A 328 -26.99 20.48 -13.32
C LYS A 328 -25.83 21.43 -13.08
N VAL A 329 -24.64 20.89 -12.84
CA VAL A 329 -23.47 21.65 -12.34
C VAL A 329 -23.07 22.75 -13.31
N GLY A 330 -22.97 22.44 -14.61
CA GLY A 330 -22.57 23.39 -15.65
C GLY A 330 -23.53 24.57 -15.82
N SER A 331 -24.86 24.34 -15.78
CA SER A 331 -25.86 25.42 -15.90
C SER A 331 -26.26 26.08 -14.57
N GLN A 332 -25.80 25.50 -13.46
CA GLN A 332 -26.17 25.81 -12.08
C GLN A 332 -27.66 25.63 -11.73
N GLU A 333 -28.42 24.96 -12.60
CA GLU A 333 -29.84 24.73 -12.36
C GLU A 333 -30.03 23.66 -11.29
N VAL A 334 -30.83 23.97 -10.28
CA VAL A 334 -31.27 23.03 -9.25
C VAL A 334 -32.76 22.72 -9.44
N THR A 335 -33.12 21.47 -9.23
CA THR A 335 -34.51 21.00 -9.09
C THR A 335 -34.62 20.27 -7.76
N ALA A 336 -35.35 20.86 -6.81
CA ALA A 336 -35.59 20.32 -5.49
C ALA A 336 -37.02 19.79 -5.36
N LEU A 337 -37.19 18.67 -4.66
CA LEU A 337 -38.48 18.00 -4.47
C LEU A 337 -38.62 17.57 -3.00
N GLY A 338 -39.84 17.71 -2.47
CA GLY A 338 -40.19 17.30 -1.11
C GLY A 338 -39.71 18.30 -0.05
N ASN A 339 -40.62 18.70 0.84
CA ASN A 339 -40.36 19.60 1.99
C ASN A 339 -39.48 20.80 1.66
N VAL A 340 -39.77 21.49 0.56
CA VAL A 340 -38.88 22.53 0.02
C VAL A 340 -39.01 23.80 0.84
N VAL A 341 -37.87 24.33 1.29
CA VAL A 341 -37.75 25.66 1.89
C VAL A 341 -36.59 26.40 1.23
N TYR A 342 -36.88 27.52 0.59
CA TYR A 342 -35.89 28.42 0.02
C TYR A 342 -35.88 29.74 0.80
N VAL A 343 -34.70 30.19 1.20
CA VAL A 343 -34.47 31.45 1.90
C VAL A 343 -33.49 32.28 1.11
N GLN A 344 -33.84 33.53 0.82
CA GLN A 344 -32.94 34.52 0.27
C GLN A 344 -32.88 35.75 1.19
N PRO A 345 -31.70 36.35 1.37
CA PRO A 345 -31.54 37.50 2.27
C PRO A 345 -31.95 38.83 1.65
N ASP A 346 -31.84 38.97 0.33
CA ASP A 346 -31.99 40.25 -0.36
C ASP A 346 -32.54 40.06 -1.79
N PRO A 347 -33.75 40.54 -2.11
CA PRO A 347 -34.74 41.02 -1.13
C PRO A 347 -35.16 39.86 -0.20
N PRO A 348 -35.35 40.11 1.11
CA PRO A 348 -35.62 39.05 2.07
C PRO A 348 -36.93 38.32 1.76
N ALA A 349 -36.83 37.03 1.46
CA ALA A 349 -37.98 36.19 1.20
C ALA A 349 -37.74 34.75 1.65
N THR A 350 -38.80 34.12 2.15
CA THR A 350 -38.87 32.69 2.42
C THR A 350 -40.01 32.07 1.62
N LEU A 351 -39.68 31.04 0.84
CA LEU A 351 -40.61 30.31 -0.02
C LEU A 351 -40.70 28.86 0.44
N ARG A 352 -41.92 28.34 0.62
CA ARG A 352 -42.17 26.96 1.03
C ARG A 352 -43.12 26.26 0.05
N GLY A 353 -42.84 25.00 -0.30
CA GLY A 353 -43.67 24.22 -1.22
C GLY A 353 -43.17 22.79 -1.45
N GLY A 354 -43.77 22.10 -2.42
CA GLY A 354 -43.42 20.71 -2.77
C GLY A 354 -42.28 20.56 -3.79
N LYS A 355 -41.99 21.61 -4.56
CA LYS A 355 -40.99 21.61 -5.64
C LYS A 355 -40.36 23.00 -5.79
N ALA A 356 -39.07 23.07 -6.07
CA ALA A 356 -38.41 24.29 -6.53
C ALA A 356 -37.53 24.04 -7.76
N VAL A 357 -37.47 25.04 -8.65
CA VAL A 357 -36.59 25.03 -9.82
C VAL A 357 -35.94 26.41 -9.96
N GLY A 358 -34.63 26.47 -10.21
CA GLY A 358 -33.95 27.74 -10.51
C GLY A 358 -32.44 27.69 -10.29
N LYS A 359 -31.83 28.86 -10.10
CA LYS A 359 -30.40 29.01 -9.81
C LYS A 359 -30.23 29.75 -8.49
N LEU A 360 -29.51 29.14 -7.54
CA LEU A 360 -29.31 29.73 -6.19
C LEU A 360 -28.52 31.04 -6.25
N GLN A 361 -27.47 31.11 -7.08
CA GLN A 361 -26.64 32.32 -7.19
C GLN A 361 -27.39 33.51 -7.79
N ASN A 362 -28.27 33.26 -8.76
CA ASN A 362 -29.02 34.32 -9.44
C ASN A 362 -30.35 34.64 -8.74
N GLN A 363 -30.67 33.96 -7.65
CA GLN A 363 -31.93 34.10 -6.91
C GLN A 363 -33.19 33.93 -7.80
N THR A 364 -33.10 33.12 -8.85
CA THR A 364 -34.21 32.90 -9.81
C THR A 364 -35.01 31.64 -9.45
N VAL A 365 -35.17 31.36 -8.15
CA VAL A 365 -35.79 30.12 -7.66
C VAL A 365 -37.31 30.28 -7.61
N VAL A 366 -38.01 29.43 -8.35
CA VAL A 366 -39.47 29.37 -8.37
C VAL A 366 -39.93 28.15 -7.57
N VAL A 367 -40.78 28.38 -6.57
CA VAL A 367 -41.38 27.33 -5.72
C VAL A 367 -42.82 27.04 -6.15
N SER A 368 -43.17 25.77 -6.24
CA SER A 368 -44.47 25.28 -6.71
C SER A 368 -44.88 23.99 -5.98
N GLY A 369 -46.15 23.58 -6.16
CA GLY A 369 -46.69 22.33 -5.62
C GLY A 369 -47.21 22.45 -4.18
N GLY A 370 -48.49 22.07 -3.99
CA GLY A 370 -49.19 22.18 -2.70
C GLY A 370 -49.60 23.62 -2.35
N ARG A 371 -49.84 23.88 -1.05
CA ARG A 371 -50.05 25.24 -0.53
C ARG A 371 -48.69 25.94 -0.46
N VAL A 372 -48.39 26.75 -1.47
CA VAL A 372 -47.18 27.60 -1.46
C VAL A 372 -47.36 28.70 -0.43
N VAL A 373 -46.35 28.89 0.42
CA VAL A 373 -46.30 29.99 1.38
C VAL A 373 -45.11 30.87 1.04
N THR A 374 -45.40 32.13 0.73
CA THR A 374 -44.41 33.18 0.49
C THR A 374 -44.46 34.14 1.67
N GLU A 375 -43.33 34.33 2.32
CA GLU A 375 -43.15 35.28 3.42
C GLU A 375 -42.09 36.30 2.99
N ILE A 376 -42.47 37.58 2.94
CA ILE A 376 -41.59 38.71 2.60
C ILE A 376 -41.53 39.60 3.82
N VAL A 377 -40.33 39.95 4.27
CA VAL A 377 -40.13 40.91 5.37
C VAL A 377 -39.71 42.24 4.75
N PRO A 378 -40.58 43.27 4.70
CA PRO A 378 -40.22 44.55 4.10
C PRO A 378 -39.02 45.17 4.82
N GLN A 379 -38.02 45.65 4.08
CA GLN A 379 -37.02 46.55 4.64
C GLN A 379 -37.71 47.89 4.90
N GLN A 380 -37.84 48.26 6.18
CA GLN A 380 -38.28 49.62 6.52
C GLN A 380 -37.14 50.56 6.17
N ASP A 381 -37.33 51.38 5.12
CA ASP A 381 -36.52 52.56 4.91
C ASP A 381 -36.67 53.44 6.16
N LEU A 382 -35.59 53.57 6.94
CA LEU A 382 -35.48 54.61 7.94
C LEU A 382 -35.46 55.94 7.19
N ILE A 383 -36.63 56.53 6.99
CA ILE A 383 -36.76 57.92 6.57
C ILE A 383 -36.01 58.74 7.64
N PRO A 384 -34.92 59.46 7.31
CA PRO A 384 -34.35 60.41 8.24
C PRO A 384 -35.39 61.53 8.40
N GLY A 385 -36.04 61.56 9.57
CA GLY A 385 -36.99 62.60 9.90
C GLY A 385 -36.29 63.96 10.00
N GLY A 386 -36.73 64.88 9.15
CA GLY A 386 -37.12 66.27 9.45
C GLY A 386 -36.13 67.18 10.15
#